data_AF-A0A6P4IX00-F1
#
_entry.id   AF-A0A6P4IX00-F1
#
_cell.length_a   1.000
_cell.length_b   1.000
_cell.length_c   1.000
_cell.angle_alpha   90.00
_cell.angle_beta   90.00
_cell.angle_gamma   90.00
#
_symmetry.space_group_name_H-M   'P 1'
#
loop_
_entity.id
_entity.type
_entity.pdbx_description
1 polymer ?
#
loop_
_entity_poly.entity_id
_entity_poly.type
_entity_poly.pdbx_seq_one_letter_code
_entity_poly.pdbx_strand_id
1 'polypeptide(L)'
;MSEVPTVPSKPPLPCGGELKPNPIYKKLMVENLTIIRPPILKIYYWESFGITGLNKKLRSNRAEHEHTIVIPIRQIHSQPLKVVFWLRNLASTETTLTLKRIQNCQCQPLRTQVGFNQYRHLFNCPHRRLLHINQEIMVIKPDEVVALTTTAYFFLYGEHLLTYEVNTDDKRKFLWHFHLEISDFHPEKCLLTTELLPVNIKNFYHTTQPIWVQNITMSHLSFSFSSRDRGLKLLNMNLTVPRQSVWPLLVDYRPLDYENEAEVFLTYNNSKARYKIKARGVMTDSNEETDMPLKDRECNDFMYVIYPNRVNVEAGLREERTQLVNVHNYSQKCLEFRWQSYIINEFFSVVFNPPIFRLKSHHSKLCVISVTLLERLVHFRRIPIVLEVHRILDRATVIAKQELSEIESIDDPKWKEESYLEHVYLQLNIRTTIKPASDTSEDVEPGDTIDPTAGPSPCAQFGPGVEADEADEAGVGPPKPPSTAEQRAEAERRELIRRLMSKNRLCSNEIIDLSMAIDQRITIFEKLFWKYLSKSKFMRINQERKRQRTVKTYEQVVNPDEDVPGEPVTEVDRNNIMEILSRLLQEAINDLAKNWVFIPSQYYERNT
;
A
#
# COMPACT_ATOMS: atom_id res chain seq x y z
N MET A 1 77.71 -11.07 -29.91
CA MET A 1 76.25 -11.30 -29.87
C MET A 1 75.61 -10.15 -29.11
N SER A 2 75.02 -9.18 -29.81
CA SER A 2 74.19 -8.10 -29.24
C SER A 2 73.73 -7.15 -30.36
N GLU A 3 72.90 -7.63 -31.29
CA GLU A 3 72.30 -6.74 -32.28
C GLU A 3 71.18 -5.91 -31.63
N VAL A 4 71.21 -4.60 -31.84
CA VAL A 4 70.17 -3.68 -31.36
C VAL A 4 69.03 -3.67 -32.38
N PRO A 5 67.79 -4.04 -32.01
CA PRO A 5 66.69 -4.11 -32.97
C PRO A 5 66.25 -2.70 -33.41
N THR A 6 66.49 -2.37 -34.69
CA THR A 6 66.00 -1.13 -35.30
C THR A 6 64.47 -1.14 -35.42
N VAL A 7 63.81 -0.21 -34.73
CA VAL A 7 62.35 -0.05 -34.79
C VAL A 7 61.93 0.51 -36.17
N PRO A 8 60.97 -0.12 -36.88
CA PRO A 8 60.46 0.43 -38.14
C PRO A 8 59.71 1.74 -37.92
N SER A 9 60.19 2.83 -38.53
CA SER A 9 59.49 4.11 -38.57
C SER A 9 58.21 3.98 -39.42
N LYS A 10 57.03 4.08 -38.80
CA LYS A 10 55.77 4.22 -39.55
C LYS A 10 55.82 5.49 -40.40
N PRO A 11 55.36 5.45 -41.67
CA PRO A 11 55.22 6.68 -42.45
C PRO A 11 54.21 7.62 -41.79
N PRO A 12 54.38 8.95 -41.93
CA PRO A 12 53.43 9.91 -41.37
C PRO A 12 52.06 9.75 -42.03
N LEU A 13 51.01 9.67 -41.20
CA LEU A 13 49.62 9.71 -41.67
C LEU A 13 49.36 11.08 -42.34
N PRO A 14 48.71 11.13 -43.51
CA PRO A 14 48.47 12.38 -44.22
C PRO A 14 47.54 13.29 -43.40
N CYS A 15 48.07 14.43 -42.97
CA CYS A 15 47.37 15.44 -42.17
C CYS A 15 46.39 16.29 -43.01
N GLY A 16 45.53 15.63 -43.78
CA GLY A 16 44.57 16.23 -44.72
C GLY A 16 43.17 15.58 -44.69
N GLY A 17 42.86 14.80 -43.66
CA GLY A 17 41.50 14.33 -43.44
C GLY A 17 40.62 15.44 -42.85
N GLU A 18 39.52 15.77 -43.52
CA GLU A 18 38.50 16.66 -42.95
C GLU A 18 38.07 16.16 -41.57
N LEU A 19 38.22 17.00 -40.53
CA LEU A 19 37.69 16.74 -39.20
C LEU A 19 36.16 16.89 -39.23
N LYS A 20 35.49 15.86 -39.77
CA LYS A 20 34.03 15.76 -39.74
C LYS A 20 33.57 15.87 -38.29
N PRO A 21 32.77 16.89 -37.93
CA PRO A 21 32.34 17.07 -36.55
C PRO A 21 31.56 15.84 -36.09
N ASN A 22 31.80 15.41 -34.85
CA ASN A 22 31.10 14.27 -34.28
C ASN A 22 29.58 14.50 -34.41
N PRO A 23 28.80 13.53 -34.93
CA PRO A 23 27.38 13.72 -35.19
C PRO A 23 26.66 14.11 -33.90
N ILE A 24 25.99 15.26 -33.91
CA ILE A 24 25.20 15.74 -32.77
C ILE A 24 23.84 15.07 -32.85
N TYR A 25 23.57 14.19 -31.90
CA TYR A 25 22.37 13.38 -31.87
C TYR A 25 21.23 14.05 -31.09
N LYS A 26 19.98 13.78 -31.52
CA LYS A 26 18.74 14.20 -30.87
C LYS A 26 18.65 13.56 -29.48
N LYS A 27 18.22 14.37 -28.51
CA LYS A 27 18.19 14.00 -27.09
C LYS A 27 16.76 13.70 -26.66
N LEU A 28 16.62 12.63 -25.89
CA LEU A 28 15.35 12.12 -25.39
C LEU A 28 15.41 11.96 -23.87
N MET A 29 14.25 11.83 -23.24
CA MET A 29 14.12 11.57 -21.82
C MET A 29 12.80 10.85 -21.52
N VAL A 30 12.83 9.82 -20.67
CA VAL A 30 11.64 9.41 -19.91
C VAL A 30 11.40 10.50 -18.86
N GLU A 31 10.52 11.45 -19.15
CA GLU A 31 10.16 12.53 -18.23
C GLU A 31 9.46 11.96 -17.00
N ASN A 32 8.62 10.95 -17.19
CA ASN A 32 7.76 10.42 -16.13
C ASN A 32 7.40 8.93 -16.37
N LEU A 33 6.96 8.25 -15.31
CA LEU A 33 6.35 6.92 -15.37
C LEU A 33 4.92 6.99 -14.83
N THR A 34 3.98 6.36 -15.52
CA THR A 34 2.66 6.01 -14.98
C THR A 34 2.58 4.49 -14.87
N ILE A 35 2.27 3.98 -13.67
CA ILE A 35 2.06 2.55 -13.41
C ILE A 35 0.58 2.35 -13.13
N ILE A 36 -0.09 1.50 -13.92
CA ILE A 36 -1.51 1.19 -13.76
C ILE A 36 -1.62 -0.10 -12.94
N ARG A 37 -2.47 -0.08 -11.91
CA ARG A 37 -2.60 -1.13 -10.87
C ARG A 37 -1.26 -1.47 -10.16
N PRO A 38 -0.57 -0.47 -9.58
CA PRO A 38 0.73 -0.68 -8.93
C PRO A 38 0.58 -1.45 -7.61
N PRO A 39 1.17 -2.65 -7.43
CA PRO A 39 1.22 -3.35 -6.13
C PRO A 39 2.27 -2.78 -5.17
N ILE A 40 3.12 -1.86 -5.63
CA ILE A 40 4.22 -1.22 -4.88
C ILE A 40 4.37 0.23 -5.34
N LEU A 41 4.99 1.08 -4.51
CA LEU A 41 5.22 2.49 -4.84
C LEU A 41 5.99 2.69 -6.17
N LYS A 42 5.61 3.74 -6.90
CA LYS A 42 6.23 4.21 -8.15
C LYS A 42 7.76 4.32 -8.09
N ILE A 43 8.33 4.68 -6.94
CA ILE A 43 9.78 4.83 -6.76
C ILE A 43 10.55 3.54 -7.00
N TYR A 44 10.01 2.39 -6.58
CA TYR A 44 10.62 1.09 -6.84
C TYR A 44 10.63 0.72 -8.33
N TYR A 45 9.63 1.18 -9.10
CA TYR A 45 9.65 1.06 -10.56
C TYR A 45 10.68 1.99 -11.20
N TRP A 46 10.80 3.23 -10.72
CA TRP A 46 11.81 4.18 -11.23
C TRP A 46 13.25 3.65 -11.04
N GLU A 47 13.51 2.98 -9.93
CA GLU A 47 14.79 2.37 -9.60
C GLU A 47 15.03 1.03 -10.32
N SER A 48 14.04 0.12 -10.33
CA SER A 48 14.12 -1.19 -11.01
C SER A 48 14.20 -1.05 -12.56
N PHE A 49 13.60 0.01 -13.12
CA PHE A 49 13.77 0.39 -14.52
C PHE A 49 14.99 1.30 -14.76
N GLY A 50 15.79 1.59 -13.72
CA GLY A 50 17.02 2.38 -13.84
C GLY A 50 16.85 3.73 -14.54
N ILE A 51 15.72 4.42 -14.37
CA ILE A 51 15.32 5.53 -15.26
C ILE A 51 16.33 6.68 -15.28
N THR A 52 16.92 7.04 -14.14
CA THR A 52 18.03 8.01 -14.08
C THR A 52 19.22 7.58 -14.96
N GLY A 53 19.53 6.29 -15.02
CA GLY A 53 20.54 5.72 -15.91
C GLY A 53 20.12 5.67 -17.39
N LEU A 54 18.84 5.40 -17.68
CA LEU A 54 18.26 5.49 -19.04
C LEU A 54 18.32 6.93 -19.55
N ASN A 55 17.89 7.90 -18.74
CA ASN A 55 17.90 9.33 -19.08
C ASN A 55 19.33 9.85 -19.31
N LYS A 56 20.31 9.39 -18.54
CA LYS A 56 21.73 9.67 -18.79
C LYS A 56 22.20 9.12 -20.15
N LYS A 57 21.75 7.93 -20.57
CA LYS A 57 22.04 7.36 -21.90
C LYS A 57 21.36 8.17 -23.01
N LEU A 58 20.04 8.36 -22.93
CA LEU A 58 19.23 9.06 -23.95
C LEU A 58 19.67 10.52 -24.19
N ARG A 59 20.10 11.24 -23.15
CA ARG A 59 20.66 12.61 -23.25
C ARG A 59 22.11 12.66 -23.74
N SER A 60 22.85 11.54 -23.70
CA SER A 60 24.25 11.48 -24.13
C SER A 60 24.38 11.33 -25.65
N ASN A 61 25.56 11.67 -26.19
CA ASN A 61 25.81 11.74 -27.63
C ASN A 61 26.46 10.45 -28.20
N ARG A 62 26.04 9.26 -27.76
CA ARG A 62 26.44 7.99 -28.41
C ARG A 62 25.36 7.51 -29.36
N ALA A 63 25.80 6.93 -30.48
CA ALA A 63 24.94 6.28 -31.46
C ALA A 63 24.20 5.07 -30.88
N GLU A 64 24.90 4.24 -30.09
CA GLU A 64 24.36 2.98 -29.58
C GLU A 64 24.38 2.91 -28.05
N HIS A 65 23.31 2.36 -27.48
CA HIS A 65 23.19 2.06 -26.05
C HIS A 65 22.31 0.84 -25.79
N GLU A 66 22.72 0.01 -24.83
CA GLU A 66 21.88 -1.03 -24.24
C GLU A 66 21.32 -0.56 -22.89
N HIS A 67 20.10 -0.97 -22.53
CA HIS A 67 19.51 -0.70 -21.23
C HIS A 67 18.53 -1.82 -20.81
N THR A 68 18.67 -2.32 -19.58
CA THR A 68 17.81 -3.40 -19.04
C THR A 68 16.75 -2.82 -18.11
N ILE A 69 15.49 -3.08 -18.43
CA ILE A 69 14.30 -2.69 -17.67
C ILE A 69 13.84 -3.91 -16.89
N VAL A 70 14.15 -3.97 -15.58
CA VAL A 70 13.78 -5.12 -14.74
C VAL A 70 12.34 -4.93 -14.24
N ILE A 71 11.44 -5.79 -14.68
CA ILE A 71 10.05 -5.80 -14.21
C ILE A 71 10.00 -6.55 -12.86
N PRO A 72 9.50 -5.93 -11.77
CA PRO A 72 9.37 -6.59 -10.48
C PRO A 72 8.60 -7.90 -10.58
N ILE A 73 9.12 -8.93 -9.88
CA ILE A 73 8.66 -10.32 -9.94
C ILE A 73 7.16 -10.44 -9.68
N ARG A 74 6.50 -11.32 -10.44
CA ARG A 74 5.06 -11.57 -10.35
C ARG A 74 4.73 -13.04 -10.25
N GLN A 75 3.66 -13.33 -9.51
CA GLN A 75 3.05 -14.65 -9.49
C GLN A 75 2.51 -15.00 -10.88
N ILE A 76 2.64 -16.27 -11.28
CA ILE A 76 1.99 -16.78 -12.49
C ILE A 76 0.46 -16.57 -12.43
N HIS A 77 -0.13 -16.27 -13.59
CA HIS A 77 -1.52 -15.87 -13.81
C HIS A 77 -2.01 -14.62 -13.05
N SER A 78 -1.10 -13.83 -12.46
CA SER A 78 -1.46 -12.51 -11.89
C SER A 78 -1.85 -11.47 -12.96
N GLN A 79 -2.56 -10.41 -12.55
CA GLN A 79 -3.05 -9.38 -13.47
C GLN A 79 -1.92 -8.73 -14.30
N PRO A 80 -2.14 -8.45 -15.59
CA PRO A 80 -1.15 -7.77 -16.43
C PRO A 80 -0.73 -6.42 -15.87
N LEU A 81 0.58 -6.13 -15.89
CA LEU A 81 1.13 -4.86 -15.46
C LEU A 81 1.26 -3.94 -16.66
N LYS A 82 0.51 -2.82 -16.64
CA LYS A 82 0.57 -1.80 -17.69
C LYS A 82 1.37 -0.59 -17.21
N VAL A 83 2.38 -0.22 -18.00
CA VAL A 83 3.35 0.84 -17.73
C VAL A 83 3.32 1.82 -18.89
N VAL A 84 3.24 3.11 -18.59
CA VAL A 84 3.37 4.18 -19.59
C VAL A 84 4.65 4.95 -19.30
N PHE A 85 5.57 4.92 -20.26
CA PHE A 85 6.79 5.71 -20.28
C PHE A 85 6.48 7.03 -21.00
N TRP A 86 6.52 8.15 -20.27
CA TRP A 86 6.28 9.47 -20.84
C TRP A 86 7.57 10.00 -21.47
N LEU A 87 7.72 9.84 -22.78
CA LEU A 87 8.92 10.20 -23.52
C LEU A 87 8.85 11.63 -24.03
N ARG A 88 9.77 12.47 -23.57
CA ARG A 88 9.96 13.85 -24.05
C ARG A 88 11.09 13.94 -25.07
N ASN A 89 10.82 14.67 -26.15
CA ASN A 89 11.87 15.14 -27.06
C ASN A 89 12.54 16.40 -26.50
N LEU A 90 13.87 16.40 -26.44
CA LEU A 90 14.70 17.51 -25.97
C LEU A 90 15.54 18.15 -27.10
N ALA A 91 15.25 17.80 -28.36
CA ALA A 91 15.79 18.47 -29.54
C ALA A 91 14.82 19.56 -30.04
N SER A 92 15.37 20.60 -30.67
CA SER A 92 14.62 21.66 -31.36
C SER A 92 13.96 21.20 -32.66
N THR A 93 14.15 19.94 -33.06
CA THR A 93 13.54 19.29 -34.23
C THR A 93 12.67 18.13 -33.79
N GLU A 94 11.63 17.83 -34.57
CA GLU A 94 10.86 16.59 -34.45
C GLU A 94 11.78 15.35 -34.48
N THR A 95 11.41 14.31 -33.73
CA THR A 95 12.15 13.04 -33.63
C THR A 95 11.20 11.88 -33.88
N THR A 96 11.52 11.05 -34.88
CA THR A 96 10.83 9.77 -35.09
C THR A 96 11.55 8.64 -34.36
N LEU A 97 10.77 7.79 -33.67
CA LEU A 97 11.19 6.55 -33.04
C LEU A 97 10.49 5.37 -33.71
N THR A 98 11.24 4.32 -34.02
CA THR A 98 10.76 3.06 -34.59
C THR A 98 11.21 1.89 -33.71
N LEU A 99 10.26 1.07 -33.25
CA LEU A 99 10.47 0.02 -32.25
C LEU A 99 10.28 -1.35 -32.90
N LYS A 100 11.38 -2.05 -33.12
CA LYS A 100 11.43 -3.37 -33.74
C LYS A 100 11.78 -4.43 -32.68
N ARG A 101 10.91 -5.40 -32.48
CA ARG A 101 11.19 -6.50 -31.55
C ARG A 101 12.28 -7.44 -32.11
N ILE A 102 13.23 -7.83 -31.27
CA ILE A 102 14.21 -8.89 -31.55
C ILE A 102 13.70 -10.23 -30.98
N GLN A 103 13.97 -11.33 -31.70
CA GLN A 103 13.73 -12.68 -31.20
C GLN A 103 14.95 -13.16 -30.39
N ASN A 104 14.78 -13.25 -29.07
CA ASN A 104 15.81 -13.77 -28.16
C ASN A 104 15.69 -15.30 -27.93
N CYS A 105 14.54 -15.90 -28.25
CA CYS A 105 14.22 -17.29 -27.93
C CYS A 105 14.47 -18.24 -29.11
N GLN A 106 14.85 -19.49 -28.81
CA GLN A 106 15.12 -20.54 -29.81
C GLN A 106 13.85 -21.20 -30.40
N CYS A 107 12.66 -20.63 -30.16
CA CYS A 107 11.41 -21.17 -30.68
C CYS A 107 11.40 -21.17 -32.22
N GLN A 108 10.90 -22.24 -32.81
CA GLN A 108 10.77 -22.39 -34.27
C GLN A 108 9.35 -21.99 -34.73
N PRO A 109 9.17 -21.55 -35.99
CA PRO A 109 7.84 -21.25 -36.52
C PRO A 109 7.03 -22.53 -36.72
N LEU A 110 5.78 -22.53 -36.23
CA LEU A 110 4.89 -23.68 -36.30
C LEU A 110 4.07 -23.64 -37.59
N ARG A 111 3.82 -24.81 -38.20
CA ARG A 111 2.96 -24.93 -39.38
C ARG A 111 1.48 -24.81 -38.96
N THR A 112 0.93 -23.62 -39.07
CA THR A 112 -0.47 -23.30 -38.72
C THR A 112 -1.38 -23.40 -39.95
N GLN A 113 -2.55 -24.02 -39.80
CA GLN A 113 -3.60 -23.98 -40.82
C GLN A 113 -4.27 -22.59 -40.81
N VAL A 114 -4.33 -21.93 -41.96
CA VAL A 114 -4.92 -20.58 -42.13
C VAL A 114 -6.14 -20.56 -43.04
N GLY A 115 -6.59 -21.74 -43.46
CA GLY A 115 -7.76 -21.97 -44.32
C GLY A 115 -7.85 -23.45 -44.68
N PHE A 116 -8.97 -23.88 -45.29
CA PHE A 116 -9.34 -25.29 -45.44
C PHE A 116 -8.20 -26.22 -45.88
N ASN A 117 -7.40 -25.82 -46.89
CA ASN A 117 -6.20 -26.53 -47.34
C ASN A 117 -4.91 -25.68 -47.33
N GLN A 118 -4.91 -24.52 -46.64
CA GLN A 118 -3.74 -23.63 -46.62
C GLN A 118 -2.99 -23.69 -45.29
N TYR A 119 -1.68 -23.92 -45.37
CA TYR A 119 -0.77 -23.93 -44.22
C TYR A 119 0.28 -22.82 -44.38
N ARG A 120 0.58 -22.09 -43.30
CA ARG A 120 1.68 -21.13 -43.23
C ARG A 120 2.55 -21.43 -42.01
N HIS A 121 3.85 -21.26 -42.15
CA HIS A 121 4.76 -21.29 -40.99
C HIS A 121 4.63 -19.95 -40.25
N LEU A 122 3.94 -19.96 -39.11
CA LEU A 122 3.67 -18.78 -38.29
C LEU A 122 4.48 -18.83 -37.00
N PHE A 123 4.99 -17.68 -36.59
CA PHE A 123 5.81 -17.54 -35.39
C PHE A 123 4.95 -17.47 -34.11
N ASN A 124 4.23 -18.55 -33.82
CA ASN A 124 3.39 -18.71 -32.63
C ASN A 124 4.23 -19.05 -31.38
N CYS A 125 5.14 -18.16 -31.02
CA CYS A 125 5.99 -18.30 -29.84
C CYS A 125 5.28 -17.74 -28.59
N PRO A 126 5.13 -18.50 -27.49
CA PRO A 126 4.45 -18.02 -26.27
C PRO A 126 5.17 -16.80 -25.67
N HIS A 127 6.51 -16.78 -25.69
CA HIS A 127 7.32 -15.63 -25.28
C HIS A 127 6.96 -14.32 -26.01
N ARG A 128 6.33 -14.37 -27.20
CA ARG A 128 5.87 -13.16 -27.90
C ARG A 128 4.80 -12.43 -27.09
N ARG A 129 3.93 -13.15 -26.38
CA ARG A 129 2.79 -12.59 -25.65
C ARG A 129 3.13 -12.05 -24.25
N LEU A 130 4.34 -12.29 -23.73
CA LEU A 130 4.77 -11.85 -22.39
C LEU A 130 4.93 -10.33 -22.25
N LEU A 131 5.24 -9.62 -23.34
CA LEU A 131 5.26 -8.16 -23.38
C LEU A 131 4.66 -7.67 -24.69
N HIS A 132 3.79 -6.68 -24.58
CA HIS A 132 3.24 -5.92 -25.70
C HIS A 132 3.66 -4.45 -25.57
N ILE A 133 3.96 -3.80 -26.69
CA ILE A 133 4.18 -2.35 -26.76
C ILE A 133 3.19 -1.82 -27.80
N ASN A 134 2.37 -0.84 -27.42
CA ASN A 134 1.19 -0.46 -28.21
C ASN A 134 1.53 0.40 -29.44
N GLN A 135 2.73 0.95 -29.53
CA GLN A 135 3.17 1.86 -30.60
C GLN A 135 4.53 1.40 -31.11
N GLU A 136 4.56 0.85 -32.33
CA GLU A 136 5.81 0.46 -33.02
C GLU A 136 6.47 1.65 -33.75
N ILE A 137 5.73 2.73 -34.00
CA ILE A 137 6.26 3.99 -34.54
C ILE A 137 5.67 5.14 -33.72
N MET A 138 6.51 6.11 -33.34
CA MET A 138 6.11 7.35 -32.69
C MET A 138 6.84 8.53 -33.34
N VAL A 139 6.12 9.64 -33.54
CA VAL A 139 6.71 10.92 -33.95
C VAL A 139 6.50 11.89 -32.81
N ILE A 140 7.57 12.57 -32.37
CA ILE A 140 7.58 13.44 -31.18
C ILE A 140 8.14 14.81 -31.57
N LYS A 141 7.30 15.84 -31.53
CA LYS A 141 7.68 17.24 -31.83
C LYS A 141 8.63 17.81 -30.78
N PRO A 142 9.29 18.97 -31.04
CA PRO A 142 10.12 19.64 -30.02
C PRO A 142 9.34 19.87 -28.73
N ASP A 143 9.95 19.53 -27.59
CA ASP A 143 9.37 19.60 -26.23
C ASP A 143 8.05 18.83 -25.98
N GLU A 144 7.51 18.12 -26.97
CA GLU A 144 6.33 17.27 -26.84
C GLU A 144 6.65 16.02 -25.99
N VAL A 145 5.62 15.52 -25.29
CA VAL A 145 5.73 14.34 -24.40
C VAL A 145 4.69 13.29 -24.80
N VAL A 146 5.15 12.14 -25.28
CA VAL A 146 4.33 11.06 -25.85
C VAL A 146 4.30 9.84 -24.93
N ALA A 147 3.17 9.13 -24.92
CA ALA A 147 2.87 8.02 -24.01
C ALA A 147 3.23 6.65 -24.58
N LEU A 148 4.50 6.23 -24.47
CA LEU A 148 4.89 4.88 -24.88
C LEU A 148 4.35 3.84 -23.89
N THR A 149 3.31 3.13 -24.31
CA THR A 149 2.58 2.18 -23.47
C THR A 149 3.07 0.75 -23.66
N THR A 150 3.49 0.13 -22.55
CA THR A 150 4.01 -1.24 -22.46
C THR A 150 3.16 -2.06 -21.49
N THR A 151 2.75 -3.27 -21.87
CA THR A 151 1.97 -4.18 -21.02
C THR A 151 2.71 -5.51 -20.87
N ALA A 152 3.01 -5.90 -19.64
CA ALA A 152 3.58 -7.19 -19.28
C ALA A 152 2.50 -8.19 -18.84
N TYR A 153 2.63 -9.44 -19.28
CA TYR A 153 1.67 -10.52 -19.03
C TYR A 153 2.37 -11.72 -18.39
N PHE A 154 1.81 -12.25 -17.31
CA PHE A 154 2.50 -13.21 -16.44
C PHE A 154 1.88 -14.61 -16.53
N PHE A 155 2.10 -15.33 -17.64
CA PHE A 155 1.47 -16.65 -17.88
C PHE A 155 2.46 -17.79 -18.22
N LEU A 156 3.76 -17.52 -18.26
CA LEU A 156 4.80 -18.52 -18.55
C LEU A 156 5.86 -18.45 -17.45
N TYR A 157 6.05 -19.54 -16.71
CA TYR A 157 6.99 -19.62 -15.61
C TYR A 157 8.44 -19.37 -16.07
N GLY A 158 9.30 -18.86 -15.18
CA GLY A 158 10.74 -18.69 -15.36
C GLY A 158 11.20 -17.23 -15.58
N GLU A 159 12.48 -17.08 -15.91
CA GLU A 159 13.11 -15.82 -16.30
C GLU A 159 13.05 -15.62 -17.82
N HIS A 160 12.61 -14.44 -18.25
CA HIS A 160 12.35 -14.11 -19.66
C HIS A 160 12.95 -12.78 -20.04
N LEU A 161 13.89 -12.79 -20.99
CA LEU A 161 14.49 -11.57 -21.56
C LEU A 161 13.87 -11.25 -22.92
N LEU A 162 13.23 -10.10 -23.06
CA LEU A 162 12.60 -9.62 -24.30
C LEU A 162 13.27 -8.33 -24.78
N THR A 163 13.91 -8.34 -25.94
CA THR A 163 14.64 -7.18 -26.47
C THR A 163 13.83 -6.43 -27.54
N TYR A 164 13.80 -5.10 -27.44
CA TYR A 164 13.32 -4.20 -28.47
C TYR A 164 14.47 -3.31 -28.96
N GLU A 165 14.65 -3.25 -30.27
CA GLU A 165 15.53 -2.32 -30.96
C GLU A 165 14.75 -1.05 -31.26
N VAL A 166 15.15 0.08 -30.67
CA VAL A 166 14.54 1.39 -30.86
C VAL A 166 15.48 2.22 -31.73
N ASN A 167 15.14 2.37 -33.01
CA ASN A 167 15.90 3.15 -33.97
C ASN A 167 15.30 4.56 -34.13
N THR A 168 16.17 5.57 -34.21
CA THR A 168 15.82 6.99 -34.42
C THR A 168 16.08 7.41 -35.86
N ASP A 169 15.43 8.50 -36.29
CA ASP A 169 15.65 9.11 -37.61
C ASP A 169 17.08 9.66 -37.81
N ASP A 170 17.77 10.09 -36.75
CA ASP A 170 19.17 10.51 -36.75
C ASP A 170 20.17 9.34 -36.61
N LYS A 171 19.69 8.10 -36.82
CA LYS A 171 20.49 6.85 -36.89
C LYS A 171 21.15 6.40 -35.58
N ARG A 172 20.60 6.79 -34.42
CA ARG A 172 20.88 6.09 -33.15
C ARG A 172 20.08 4.80 -33.08
N LYS A 173 20.61 3.84 -32.31
CA LYS A 173 19.99 2.56 -31.99
C LYS A 173 20.06 2.30 -30.49
N PHE A 174 18.92 2.06 -29.86
CA PHE A 174 18.86 1.63 -28.46
C PHE A 174 18.38 0.19 -28.38
N LEU A 175 19.04 -0.65 -27.59
CA LEU A 175 18.52 -1.97 -27.23
C LEU A 175 17.90 -1.87 -25.83
N TRP A 176 16.59 -2.08 -25.75
CA TRP A 176 15.85 -2.10 -24.49
C TRP A 176 15.48 -3.54 -24.16
N HIS A 177 16.10 -4.07 -23.11
CA HIS A 177 15.92 -5.46 -22.67
C HIS A 177 14.95 -5.47 -21.49
N PHE A 178 13.72 -5.93 -21.71
CA PHE A 178 12.76 -6.14 -20.63
C PHE A 178 13.05 -7.49 -19.99
N HIS A 179 13.45 -7.49 -18.72
CA HIS A 179 13.61 -8.69 -17.93
C HIS A 179 12.33 -8.94 -17.12
N LEU A 180 11.67 -10.06 -17.36
CA LEU A 180 10.47 -10.49 -16.66
C LEU A 180 10.76 -11.80 -15.93
N GLU A 181 10.59 -11.81 -14.61
CA GLU A 181 10.61 -13.05 -13.83
C GLU A 181 9.18 -13.38 -13.37
N ILE A 182 8.76 -14.61 -13.69
CA ILE A 182 7.43 -15.14 -13.38
C ILE A 182 7.64 -16.42 -12.57
N SER A 183 7.36 -16.35 -11.29
CA SER A 183 7.56 -17.47 -10.36
C SER A 183 6.26 -17.81 -9.63
N ASP A 184 6.26 -18.93 -8.91
CA ASP A 184 5.39 -19.06 -7.75
C ASP A 184 5.96 -18.28 -6.57
N PHE A 185 5.22 -18.18 -5.47
CA PHE A 185 5.64 -17.37 -4.32
C PHE A 185 6.96 -17.86 -3.73
N HIS A 186 8.04 -17.07 -3.87
CA HIS A 186 9.37 -17.41 -3.41
C HIS A 186 9.83 -16.49 -2.25
N PRO A 187 10.06 -17.03 -1.04
CA PRO A 187 10.44 -16.24 0.14
C PRO A 187 11.75 -15.44 0.06
N GLU A 188 12.55 -15.58 -1.00
CA GLU A 188 13.82 -14.87 -1.27
C GLU A 188 13.65 -13.58 -2.07
N LYS A 189 12.43 -13.32 -2.57
CA LYS A 189 12.10 -12.19 -3.45
C LYS A 189 11.07 -11.25 -2.82
N CYS A 190 10.95 -11.29 -1.48
CA CYS A 190 9.98 -10.52 -0.71
C CYS A 190 10.51 -9.19 -0.16
N LEU A 191 11.81 -9.03 0.10
CA LEU A 191 12.33 -7.76 0.61
C LEU A 191 12.67 -6.79 -0.54
N LEU A 192 12.05 -5.61 -0.49
CA LEU A 192 12.30 -4.50 -1.44
C LEU A 192 13.50 -3.64 -1.00
N THR A 193 13.72 -3.50 0.30
CA THR A 193 14.86 -2.72 0.84
C THR A 193 16.13 -3.57 0.80
N THR A 194 17.13 -3.14 0.01
CA THR A 194 18.46 -3.78 -0.09
C THR A 194 19.57 -2.96 0.57
N GLU A 195 19.33 -1.68 0.87
CA GLU A 195 20.23 -0.78 1.57
C GLU A 195 19.44 0.05 2.61
N LEU A 196 19.97 0.15 3.83
CA LEU A 196 19.45 1.01 4.89
C LEU A 196 19.88 2.47 4.67
N LEU A 197 19.09 3.41 5.18
CA LEU A 197 19.45 4.82 5.18
C LEU A 197 20.74 5.03 5.98
N PRO A 198 21.71 5.84 5.48
CA PRO A 198 22.96 6.08 6.18
C PRO A 198 22.73 6.64 7.60
N VAL A 199 23.34 6.00 8.60
CA VAL A 199 23.27 6.43 10.00
C VAL A 199 24.44 7.36 10.29
N ASN A 200 24.15 8.55 10.81
CA ASN A 200 25.20 9.51 11.19
C ASN A 200 25.89 9.03 12.48
N ILE A 201 27.17 8.64 12.38
CA ILE A 201 27.95 8.02 13.48
C ILE A 201 28.13 9.00 14.65
N LYS A 202 28.09 10.32 14.40
CA LYS A 202 28.16 11.35 15.44
C LYS A 202 26.88 11.46 16.27
N ASN A 203 25.74 11.02 15.72
CA ASN A 203 24.45 11.12 16.38
C ASN A 203 24.21 9.86 17.21
N PHE A 204 24.40 9.96 18.53
CA PHE A 204 24.22 8.83 19.48
C PHE A 204 22.77 8.32 19.61
N TYR A 205 21.82 8.91 18.88
CA TYR A 205 20.40 8.61 18.95
C TYR A 205 20.01 7.39 18.10
N HIS A 206 19.38 6.40 18.74
CA HIS A 206 18.75 5.29 18.03
C HIS A 206 17.65 5.80 17.09
N THR A 207 17.85 5.61 15.79
CA THR A 207 16.88 5.97 14.74
C THR A 207 16.40 4.69 14.08
N THR A 208 15.14 4.33 14.30
CA THR A 208 14.54 3.13 13.71
C THR A 208 14.28 3.34 12.22
N GLN A 209 14.45 2.29 11.42
CA GLN A 209 14.24 2.28 9.97
C GLN A 209 13.32 1.13 9.51
N PRO A 210 12.60 1.27 8.37
CA PRO A 210 11.82 0.20 7.78
C PRO A 210 12.61 -0.57 6.69
N ILE A 211 12.67 -1.90 6.83
CA ILE A 211 12.95 -2.84 5.74
C ILE A 211 11.60 -3.27 5.16
N TRP A 212 11.32 -2.92 3.90
CA TRP A 212 10.03 -3.13 3.28
C TRP A 212 9.87 -4.56 2.76
N VAL A 213 8.85 -5.28 3.25
CA VAL A 213 8.52 -6.67 2.92
C VAL A 213 7.24 -6.69 2.07
N GLN A 214 7.35 -7.16 0.83
CA GLN A 214 6.26 -7.30 -0.13
C GLN A 214 5.59 -8.67 -0.05
N ASN A 215 4.27 -8.67 -0.16
CA ASN A 215 3.45 -9.84 -0.45
C ASN A 215 2.82 -9.69 -1.84
N ILE A 216 3.21 -10.56 -2.78
CA ILE A 216 2.69 -10.59 -4.16
C ILE A 216 1.43 -11.43 -4.34
N THR A 217 0.99 -12.16 -3.31
CA THR A 217 -0.10 -13.15 -3.38
C THR A 217 -1.47 -12.55 -3.03
N MET A 218 -2.53 -13.34 -3.26
CA MET A 218 -3.91 -13.00 -2.89
C MET A 218 -4.28 -13.33 -1.43
N SER A 219 -3.39 -13.95 -0.65
CA SER A 219 -3.59 -14.28 0.77
C SER A 219 -2.75 -13.39 1.68
N HIS A 220 -3.12 -13.27 2.96
CA HIS A 220 -2.25 -12.67 3.97
C HIS A 220 -1.12 -13.64 4.29
N LEU A 221 0.12 -13.16 4.41
CA LEU A 221 1.31 -13.99 4.66
C LEU A 221 1.96 -13.62 5.98
N SER A 222 2.19 -14.63 6.83
CA SER A 222 2.84 -14.47 8.13
C SER A 222 4.30 -14.92 8.06
N PHE A 223 5.22 -13.98 8.28
CA PHE A 223 6.66 -14.20 8.26
C PHE A 223 7.24 -14.19 9.68
N SER A 224 8.29 -14.97 9.90
CA SER A 224 9.14 -14.88 11.09
C SER A 224 10.57 -14.55 10.71
N PHE A 225 11.16 -13.55 11.35
CA PHE A 225 12.45 -12.95 11.02
C PHE A 225 13.46 -13.12 12.15
N SER A 226 14.73 -13.29 11.78
CA SER A 226 15.86 -13.25 12.70
C SER A 226 17.08 -12.59 12.05
N SER A 227 17.99 -12.06 12.85
CA SER A 227 19.32 -11.61 12.40
C SER A 227 20.39 -12.24 13.28
N ARG A 228 21.63 -12.29 12.79
CA ARG A 228 22.80 -12.74 13.55
C ARG A 228 23.73 -11.60 13.96
N ASP A 229 23.49 -10.39 13.44
CA ASP A 229 24.42 -9.28 13.55
C ASP A 229 24.18 -8.43 14.79
N ARG A 230 25.24 -8.25 15.57
CA ARG A 230 25.19 -7.46 16.81
C ARG A 230 24.84 -5.98 16.58
N GLY A 231 25.03 -5.49 15.36
CA GLY A 231 24.67 -4.13 14.94
C GLY A 231 23.22 -3.98 14.45
N LEU A 232 22.47 -5.06 14.19
CA LEU A 232 21.11 -5.00 13.63
C LEU A 232 20.09 -5.66 14.57
N LYS A 233 19.29 -4.83 15.24
CA LYS A 233 18.21 -5.29 16.12
C LYS A 233 16.86 -5.21 15.42
N LEU A 234 16.21 -6.35 15.24
CA LEU A 234 14.82 -6.43 14.76
C LEU A 234 13.84 -6.12 15.89
N LEU A 235 12.77 -5.36 15.62
CA LEU A 235 11.81 -4.93 16.64
C LEU A 235 10.44 -5.64 16.54
N ASN A 236 10.02 -6.04 15.33
CA ASN A 236 8.82 -6.84 15.08
C ASN A 236 9.19 -8.13 14.32
N MET A 237 9.84 -9.06 15.03
CA MET A 237 10.34 -10.32 14.43
C MET A 237 9.25 -11.20 13.79
N ASN A 238 7.98 -11.08 14.19
CA ASN A 238 6.87 -11.75 13.53
C ASN A 238 5.99 -10.71 12.83
N LEU A 239 5.74 -10.90 11.53
CA LEU A 239 5.14 -9.88 10.65
C LEU A 239 4.09 -10.50 9.73
N THR A 240 2.83 -10.11 9.89
CA THR A 240 1.77 -10.42 8.92
C THR A 240 1.73 -9.32 7.85
N VAL A 241 2.00 -9.69 6.59
CA VAL A 241 1.92 -8.78 5.43
C VAL A 241 0.61 -9.06 4.67
N PRO A 242 -0.33 -8.09 4.58
CA PRO A 242 -1.60 -8.29 3.87
C PRO A 242 -1.45 -8.66 2.39
N ARG A 243 -2.49 -9.26 1.80
CA ARG A 243 -2.54 -9.62 0.37
C ARG A 243 -2.22 -8.43 -0.52
N GLN A 244 -1.43 -8.65 -1.57
CA GLN A 244 -1.01 -7.62 -2.56
C GLN A 244 -0.54 -6.30 -1.93
N SER A 245 0.31 -6.37 -0.88
CA SER A 245 0.73 -5.21 -0.08
C SER A 245 2.21 -5.24 0.33
N VAL A 246 2.65 -4.19 1.04
CA VAL A 246 4.02 -4.01 1.53
C VAL A 246 3.97 -3.53 2.99
N TRP A 247 4.69 -4.18 3.90
CA TRP A 247 4.73 -3.87 5.35
C TRP A 247 6.19 -3.80 5.87
N PRO A 248 6.49 -3.04 6.94
CA PRO A 248 7.86 -2.86 7.40
C PRO A 248 8.27 -3.88 8.46
N LEU A 249 9.39 -4.55 8.22
CA LEU A 249 10.25 -5.07 9.28
C LEU A 249 11.04 -3.88 9.86
N LEU A 250 10.80 -3.59 11.12
CA LEU A 250 11.33 -2.44 11.85
C LEU A 250 12.68 -2.81 12.46
N VAL A 251 13.71 -2.02 12.16
CA VAL A 251 15.08 -2.29 12.61
C VAL A 251 15.73 -1.07 13.28
N ASP A 252 16.40 -1.30 14.41
CA ASP A 252 17.40 -0.39 14.94
C ASP A 252 18.78 -0.87 14.45
N TYR A 253 19.45 -0.08 13.62
CA TYR A 253 20.81 -0.36 13.17
C TYR A 253 21.81 0.58 13.85
N ARG A 254 22.91 0.01 14.36
CA ARG A 254 24.06 0.74 14.90
C ARG A 254 25.31 0.38 14.09
N PRO A 255 25.93 1.34 13.37
CA PRO A 255 27.16 1.06 12.63
C PRO A 255 28.30 0.66 13.58
N LEU A 256 28.98 -0.43 13.22
CA LEU A 256 30.27 -0.81 13.78
C LEU A 256 31.43 -0.21 12.97
N ASP A 257 31.23 -0.06 11.65
CA ASP A 257 32.18 0.48 10.67
C ASP A 257 31.43 1.35 9.62
N TYR A 258 32.18 2.04 8.76
CA TYR A 258 31.66 2.93 7.72
C TYR A 258 30.78 2.23 6.68
N GLU A 259 31.12 1.01 6.26
CA GLU A 259 30.26 0.15 5.44
C GLU A 259 30.13 -1.22 6.09
N ASN A 260 28.93 -1.77 6.10
CA ASN A 260 28.59 -3.08 6.65
C ASN A 260 27.58 -3.79 5.74
N GLU A 261 27.53 -5.11 5.83
CA GLU A 261 26.52 -5.96 5.22
C GLU A 261 25.88 -6.78 6.34
N ALA A 262 24.62 -6.49 6.67
CA ALA A 262 23.89 -7.15 7.75
C ALA A 262 22.91 -8.20 7.20
N GLU A 263 22.74 -9.30 7.93
CA GLU A 263 21.97 -10.45 7.46
C GLU A 263 20.60 -10.56 8.14
N VAL A 264 19.56 -10.68 7.32
CA VAL A 264 18.18 -10.91 7.75
C VAL A 264 17.70 -12.25 7.20
N PHE A 265 17.31 -13.15 8.09
CA PHE A 265 16.77 -14.46 7.78
C PHE A 265 15.24 -14.42 7.89
N LEU A 266 14.55 -14.60 6.77
CA LEU A 266 13.10 -14.71 6.68
C LEU A 266 12.71 -16.20 6.69
N THR A 267 11.72 -16.58 7.50
CA THR A 267 11.14 -17.92 7.54
C THR A 267 9.65 -17.86 7.19
N TYR A 268 9.21 -18.74 6.28
CA TYR A 268 7.82 -18.90 5.84
C TYR A 268 7.57 -20.36 5.45
N ASN A 269 6.54 -21.01 6.02
CA ASN A 269 6.16 -22.41 5.73
C ASN A 269 7.35 -23.37 5.62
N ASN A 270 8.21 -23.38 6.65
CA ASN A 270 9.49 -24.12 6.76
C ASN A 270 10.61 -23.71 5.79
N SER A 271 10.31 -23.03 4.68
CA SER A 271 11.31 -22.39 3.82
C SER A 271 12.01 -21.24 4.53
N LYS A 272 13.31 -21.05 4.25
CA LYS A 272 14.13 -19.98 4.82
C LYS A 272 14.89 -19.25 3.72
N ALA A 273 14.85 -17.93 3.74
CA ALA A 273 15.56 -17.03 2.85
C ALA A 273 16.59 -16.21 3.64
N ARG A 274 17.77 -15.96 3.06
CA ARG A 274 18.84 -15.15 3.65
C ARG A 274 19.05 -13.89 2.82
N TYR A 275 18.73 -12.75 3.39
CA TYR A 275 18.90 -11.44 2.78
C TYR A 275 20.16 -10.76 3.31
N LYS A 276 20.89 -10.13 2.40
CA LYS A 276 22.04 -9.26 2.67
C LYS A 276 21.60 -7.82 2.49
N ILE A 277 21.68 -7.04 3.57
CA ILE A 277 21.24 -5.64 3.62
C ILE A 277 22.48 -4.77 3.80
N LYS A 278 22.73 -3.88 2.84
CA LYS A 278 23.83 -2.91 2.97
C LYS A 278 23.47 -1.87 4.02
N ALA A 279 24.43 -1.49 4.85
CA ALA A 279 24.23 -0.46 5.86
C ALA A 279 25.49 0.41 5.96
N ARG A 280 25.31 1.73 6.09
CA ARG A 280 26.39 2.71 6.03
C ARG A 280 26.39 3.64 7.23
N GLY A 281 27.60 3.95 7.72
CA GLY A 281 27.86 4.99 8.70
C GLY A 281 28.43 6.24 8.01
N VAL A 282 27.84 7.41 8.27
CA VAL A 282 28.27 8.70 7.68
C VAL A 282 28.62 9.73 8.76
N MET A 283 29.33 10.79 8.38
CA MET A 283 29.76 11.88 9.29
C MET A 283 28.87 13.15 9.19
N THR A 284 27.89 13.13 8.29
CA THR A 284 26.94 14.20 7.94
C THR A 284 25.67 13.58 7.38
N ASP A 285 24.50 14.07 7.76
CA ASP A 285 23.21 13.62 7.22
C ASP A 285 23.11 13.93 5.71
N SER A 286 22.85 12.91 4.88
CA SER A 286 22.56 13.07 3.45
C SER A 286 21.05 13.15 3.19
N ASN A 287 20.62 14.21 2.51
CA ASN A 287 19.25 14.31 1.97
C ASN A 287 19.04 13.29 0.85
N GLU A 288 17.82 12.77 0.70
CA GLU A 288 17.46 11.89 -0.44
C GLU A 288 17.01 12.73 -1.62
N GLU A 289 17.95 13.02 -2.53
CA GLU A 289 17.61 13.52 -3.85
C GLU A 289 17.13 12.34 -4.72
N THR A 290 15.88 12.40 -5.14
CA THR A 290 15.28 11.44 -6.07
C THR A 290 14.75 12.18 -7.29
N ASP A 291 15.22 11.79 -8.48
CA ASP A 291 14.81 12.36 -9.77
C ASP A 291 13.33 12.07 -10.11
N MET A 292 12.63 11.23 -9.33
CA MET A 292 11.28 10.74 -9.66
C MET A 292 10.23 11.87 -9.57
N PRO A 293 9.45 12.13 -10.64
CA PRO A 293 8.41 13.16 -10.62
C PRO A 293 7.26 12.83 -9.66
N LEU A 294 6.89 13.81 -8.83
CA LEU A 294 5.82 13.76 -7.82
C LEU A 294 4.43 14.16 -8.35
N LYS A 295 4.33 14.45 -9.64
CA LYS A 295 3.07 14.63 -10.36
C LYS A 295 3.01 13.55 -11.43
N ASP A 296 1.98 12.71 -11.39
CA ASP A 296 1.67 11.81 -12.48
C ASP A 296 1.00 12.59 -13.62
N ARG A 297 1.24 12.19 -14.88
CA ARG A 297 0.54 12.77 -16.03
C ARG A 297 -0.80 12.06 -16.21
N GLU A 298 -1.84 12.83 -16.55
CA GLU A 298 -3.18 12.29 -16.82
C GLU A 298 -3.14 11.21 -17.93
N CYS A 299 -3.97 10.18 -17.77
CA CYS A 299 -4.00 9.03 -18.68
C CYS A 299 -5.40 8.42 -18.65
N ASN A 300 -5.95 8.06 -19.83
CA ASN A 300 -7.28 7.47 -19.95
C ASN A 300 -7.44 6.11 -19.25
N ASP A 301 -6.32 5.48 -18.85
CA ASP A 301 -6.27 4.23 -18.10
C ASP A 301 -6.36 4.43 -16.57
N PHE A 302 -6.26 5.65 -16.06
CA PHE A 302 -6.46 5.92 -14.63
C PHE A 302 -7.94 5.86 -14.27
N MET A 303 -8.30 4.99 -13.31
CA MET A 303 -9.61 5.09 -12.66
C MET A 303 -9.67 6.22 -11.63
N TYR A 304 -8.51 6.72 -11.18
CA TYR A 304 -8.38 7.76 -10.16
C TYR A 304 -6.97 8.40 -10.22
N VAL A 305 -6.79 9.54 -9.55
CA VAL A 305 -5.46 10.11 -9.22
C VAL A 305 -5.46 10.61 -7.77
N ILE A 306 -4.29 10.50 -7.12
CA ILE A 306 -4.02 11.05 -5.78
C ILE A 306 -3.03 12.21 -5.94
N TYR A 307 -3.36 13.39 -5.42
CA TYR A 307 -2.50 14.58 -5.49
C TYR A 307 -2.39 15.32 -4.13
N PRO A 308 -1.19 15.56 -3.59
CA PRO A 308 0.11 15.06 -4.06
C PRO A 308 0.22 13.53 -3.91
N ASN A 309 1.00 12.87 -4.78
CA ASN A 309 1.28 11.43 -4.67
C ASN A 309 2.40 11.10 -3.65
N ARG A 310 3.08 12.13 -3.13
CA ARG A 310 4.05 12.05 -2.04
C ARG A 310 3.79 13.13 -0.99
N VAL A 311 3.63 12.72 0.26
CA VAL A 311 3.58 13.59 1.43
C VAL A 311 4.88 13.45 2.22
N ASN A 312 5.42 14.59 2.68
CA ASN A 312 6.53 14.64 3.64
C ASN A 312 5.99 15.22 4.96
N VAL A 313 6.34 14.62 6.09
CA VAL A 313 6.06 15.14 7.44
C VAL A 313 7.34 15.21 8.24
N GLU A 314 7.66 16.40 8.73
CA GLU A 314 8.71 16.63 9.73
C GLU A 314 8.04 17.21 10.99
N ALA A 315 8.29 16.59 12.15
CA ALA A 315 7.60 16.90 13.40
C ALA A 315 8.41 16.42 14.62
N GLY A 316 8.15 16.97 15.81
CA GLY A 316 8.72 16.50 17.08
C GLY A 316 8.04 15.25 17.63
N LEU A 317 8.62 14.66 18.68
CA LEU A 317 7.97 13.57 19.42
C LEU A 317 6.64 14.04 20.05
N ARG A 318 5.64 13.15 20.07
CA ARG A 318 4.27 13.42 20.54
C ARG A 318 3.52 14.56 19.80
N GLU A 319 4.03 15.04 18.67
CA GLU A 319 3.40 16.06 17.82
C GLU A 319 2.45 15.42 16.78
N GLU A 320 1.28 16.03 16.57
CA GLU A 320 0.40 15.71 15.43
C GLU A 320 0.56 16.76 14.32
N ARG A 321 0.76 16.31 13.08
CA ARG A 321 0.74 17.14 11.88
C ARG A 321 -0.33 16.66 10.93
N THR A 322 -1.11 17.60 10.40
CA THR A 322 -2.10 17.35 9.36
C THR A 322 -1.56 17.74 7.99
N GLN A 323 -1.91 16.96 6.97
CA GLN A 323 -1.60 17.20 5.56
C GLN A 323 -2.86 16.99 4.72
N LEU A 324 -2.93 17.66 3.57
CA LEU A 324 -4.09 17.60 2.67
C LEU A 324 -3.74 16.85 1.39
N VAL A 325 -4.58 15.88 1.03
CA VAL A 325 -4.47 15.08 -0.19
C VAL A 325 -5.81 15.03 -0.90
N ASN A 326 -5.84 15.39 -2.17
CA ASN A 326 -7.01 15.28 -3.03
C ASN A 326 -7.02 13.93 -3.76
N VAL A 327 -8.16 13.25 -3.74
CA VAL A 327 -8.43 12.05 -4.55
C VAL A 327 -9.46 12.41 -5.60
N HIS A 328 -9.15 12.17 -6.87
CA HIS A 328 -10.07 12.39 -7.99
C HIS A 328 -10.42 11.05 -8.65
N ASN A 329 -11.69 10.85 -9.02
CA ASN A 329 -12.17 9.66 -9.72
C ASN A 329 -12.32 9.94 -11.23
N TYR A 330 -11.33 9.54 -12.04
CA TYR A 330 -11.39 9.67 -13.51
C TYR A 330 -12.22 8.55 -14.17
N SER A 331 -12.63 7.52 -13.43
CA SER A 331 -13.45 6.44 -13.99
C SER A 331 -14.88 6.90 -14.30
N GLN A 332 -15.49 6.30 -15.31
CA GLN A 332 -16.87 6.61 -15.73
C GLN A 332 -17.96 6.08 -14.75
N LYS A 333 -17.59 5.60 -13.56
CA LYS A 333 -18.50 4.99 -12.58
C LYS A 333 -18.37 5.65 -11.21
N CYS A 334 -19.40 5.48 -10.38
CA CYS A 334 -19.30 5.85 -8.96
C CYS A 334 -18.48 4.78 -8.23
N LEU A 335 -17.42 5.19 -7.53
CA LEU A 335 -16.52 4.31 -6.79
C LEU A 335 -16.53 4.63 -5.30
N GLU A 336 -16.26 3.62 -4.48
CA GLU A 336 -16.02 3.75 -3.04
C GLU A 336 -14.52 3.59 -2.77
N PHE A 337 -13.99 4.46 -1.92
CA PHE A 337 -12.58 4.56 -1.58
C PHE A 337 -12.41 4.40 -0.06
N ARG A 338 -11.43 3.59 0.37
CA ARG A 338 -11.17 3.29 1.79
C ARG A 338 -9.68 3.43 2.12
N TRP A 339 -9.32 4.35 3.01
CA TRP A 339 -7.95 4.49 3.49
C TRP A 339 -7.66 3.47 4.59
N GLN A 340 -6.59 2.67 4.43
CA GLN A 340 -6.08 1.84 5.53
C GLN A 340 -5.32 2.75 6.51
N SER A 341 -5.80 2.82 7.76
CA SER A 341 -5.11 3.57 8.82
C SER A 341 -3.86 2.82 9.29
N TYR A 342 -2.75 3.53 9.44
CA TYR A 342 -1.43 2.94 9.67
C TYR A 342 -0.97 3.19 11.11
N ILE A 343 -0.89 2.17 11.96
CA ILE A 343 -0.59 2.34 13.40
C ILE A 343 0.63 1.51 13.83
N ILE A 344 1.72 2.25 14.02
CA ILE A 344 3.02 2.01 14.64
C ILE A 344 3.11 2.13 16.17
N ASN A 345 2.71 1.16 17.01
CA ASN A 345 2.89 1.30 18.49
C ASN A 345 4.31 1.78 18.86
N GLU A 346 4.43 2.76 19.77
CA GLU A 346 5.69 3.49 20.13
C GLU A 346 6.30 4.41 19.04
N PHE A 347 5.97 4.23 17.76
CA PHE A 347 6.55 4.99 16.64
C PHE A 347 5.67 6.14 16.12
N PHE A 348 4.56 5.82 15.46
CA PHE A 348 3.68 6.80 14.81
C PHE A 348 2.29 6.23 14.49
N SER A 349 1.31 7.09 14.27
CA SER A 349 0.03 6.73 13.66
C SER A 349 -0.29 7.63 12.46
N VAL A 350 -1.03 7.08 11.49
CA VAL A 350 -1.55 7.77 10.31
C VAL A 350 -3.03 7.47 10.19
N VAL A 351 -3.87 8.51 10.27
CA VAL A 351 -5.33 8.42 10.30
C VAL A 351 -5.93 9.39 9.27
N PHE A 352 -7.04 9.01 8.66
CA PHE A 352 -7.63 9.69 7.50
C PHE A 352 -9.02 10.22 7.80
N ASN A 353 -9.33 11.42 7.30
CA ASN A 353 -10.66 12.01 7.39
C ASN A 353 -11.11 12.58 6.02
N PRO A 354 -12.17 12.03 5.40
CA PRO A 354 -12.90 10.83 5.80
C PRO A 354 -12.05 9.55 5.55
N PRO A 355 -12.19 8.51 6.38
CA PRO A 355 -11.50 7.23 6.16
C PRO A 355 -12.15 6.41 5.03
N ILE A 356 -13.47 6.53 4.85
CA ILE A 356 -14.24 5.90 3.76
C ILE A 356 -15.09 6.99 3.09
N PHE A 357 -15.10 7.02 1.76
CA PHE A 357 -15.88 8.00 0.98
C PHE A 357 -16.26 7.45 -0.40
N ARG A 358 -17.21 8.11 -1.06
CA ARG A 358 -17.68 7.76 -2.41
C ARG A 358 -17.49 8.95 -3.35
N LEU A 359 -17.07 8.67 -4.58
CA LEU A 359 -16.91 9.66 -5.64
C LEU A 359 -17.69 9.26 -6.88
N LYS A 360 -18.49 10.19 -7.41
CA LYS A 360 -19.04 10.09 -8.76
C LYS A 360 -17.91 10.16 -9.81
N SER A 361 -18.23 9.79 -11.05
CA SER A 361 -17.39 10.02 -12.23
C SER A 361 -16.97 11.49 -12.31
N HIS A 362 -15.68 11.74 -12.52
CA HIS A 362 -15.02 13.06 -12.60
C HIS A 362 -15.20 14.00 -11.38
N HIS A 363 -15.39 13.43 -10.18
CA HIS A 363 -15.43 14.20 -8.93
C HIS A 363 -14.13 14.07 -8.10
N SER A 364 -13.80 15.16 -7.40
CA SER A 364 -12.71 15.25 -6.42
C SER A 364 -13.22 15.15 -4.97
N LYS A 365 -12.42 14.59 -4.06
CA LYS A 365 -12.58 14.69 -2.60
C LYS A 365 -11.24 15.03 -1.95
N LEU A 366 -11.23 16.13 -1.20
CA LEU A 366 -10.14 16.46 -0.29
C LEU A 366 -10.24 15.59 0.97
N CYS A 367 -9.15 14.91 1.30
CA CYS A 367 -8.94 14.13 2.51
C CYS A 367 -7.86 14.78 3.38
N VAL A 368 -8.08 14.77 4.70
CA VAL A 368 -7.07 15.13 5.69
C VAL A 368 -6.34 13.87 6.12
N ILE A 369 -5.01 13.95 6.19
CA ILE A 369 -4.14 12.92 6.77
C ILE A 369 -3.57 13.49 8.06
N SER A 370 -3.95 12.92 9.20
CA SER A 370 -3.30 13.15 10.50
C SER A 370 -2.14 12.17 10.65
N VAL A 371 -0.92 12.69 10.85
CA VAL A 371 0.26 11.92 11.24
C VAL A 371 0.64 12.32 12.66
N THR A 372 0.56 11.40 13.62
CA THR A 372 1.01 11.63 15.00
C THR A 372 2.31 10.87 15.23
N LEU A 373 3.37 11.56 15.65
CA LEU A 373 4.57 10.91 16.16
C LEU A 373 4.38 10.52 17.62
N LEU A 374 4.96 9.40 18.03
CA LEU A 374 4.83 8.86 19.39
C LEU A 374 6.13 9.09 20.18
N GLU A 375 6.84 8.04 20.58
CA GLU A 375 7.89 8.10 21.60
C GLU A 375 9.30 7.82 21.07
N ARG A 376 9.40 7.23 19.86
CA ARG A 376 10.67 6.90 19.20
C ARG A 376 10.99 7.82 18.04
N LEU A 377 12.29 8.06 17.84
CA LEU A 377 12.81 8.80 16.69
C LEU A 377 12.69 7.95 15.43
N VAL A 378 11.93 8.44 14.46
CA VAL A 378 11.67 7.76 13.19
C VAL A 378 12.28 8.54 12.02
N HIS A 379 12.94 7.83 11.11
CA HIS A 379 13.33 8.34 9.80
C HIS A 379 12.82 7.38 8.72
N PHE A 380 11.50 7.35 8.56
CA PHE A 380 10.82 6.36 7.72
C PHE A 380 10.52 6.99 6.37
N ARG A 381 11.15 6.46 5.32
CA ARG A 381 10.94 6.90 3.95
C ARG A 381 10.20 5.81 3.16
N ARG A 382 9.48 6.24 2.12
CA ARG A 382 8.79 5.36 1.16
C ARG A 382 7.70 4.49 1.81
N ILE A 383 6.99 5.04 2.79
CA ILE A 383 5.85 4.37 3.43
C ILE A 383 4.71 4.22 2.40
N PRO A 384 4.23 2.99 2.15
CA PRO A 384 3.17 2.70 1.19
C PRO A 384 1.80 2.83 1.87
N ILE A 385 1.25 4.04 1.89
CA ILE A 385 -0.10 4.29 2.45
C ILE A 385 -1.16 3.79 1.45
N VAL A 386 -2.00 2.85 1.89
CA VAL A 386 -2.96 2.15 1.03
C VAL A 386 -4.31 2.86 0.97
N LEU A 387 -4.80 3.07 -0.24
CA LEU A 387 -6.19 3.42 -0.54
C LEU A 387 -6.81 2.26 -1.32
N GLU A 388 -7.78 1.56 -0.74
CA GLU A 388 -8.54 0.53 -1.45
C GLU A 388 -9.60 1.19 -2.34
N VAL A 389 -9.75 0.66 -3.55
CA VAL A 389 -10.74 1.12 -4.52
C VAL A 389 -11.76 0.00 -4.77
N HIS A 390 -13.03 0.32 -4.57
CA HIS A 390 -14.14 -0.62 -4.67
C HIS A 390 -15.19 -0.11 -5.66
N ARG A 391 -15.78 -1.02 -6.43
CA ARG A 391 -17.06 -0.77 -7.09
C ARG A 391 -18.18 -0.76 -6.05
N ILE A 392 -19.11 0.16 -6.20
CA ILE A 392 -20.38 0.10 -5.46
C ILE A 392 -21.23 -0.99 -6.12
N LEU A 393 -21.47 -2.08 -5.39
CA LEU A 393 -22.43 -3.11 -5.80
C LEU A 393 -23.85 -2.58 -5.59
N ASP A 394 -24.72 -2.81 -6.57
CA ASP A 394 -26.15 -2.48 -6.46
C ASP A 394 -26.88 -3.46 -5.52
N ARG A 395 -28.09 -3.08 -5.08
CA ARG A 395 -28.86 -3.89 -4.12
C ARG A 395 -29.24 -5.27 -4.65
N ALA A 396 -29.47 -5.43 -5.96
CA ALA A 396 -29.82 -6.74 -6.53
C ALA A 396 -28.59 -7.66 -6.58
N THR A 397 -27.41 -7.13 -6.94
CA THR A 397 -26.14 -7.87 -6.88
C THR A 397 -25.73 -8.23 -5.43
N VAL A 398 -26.00 -7.35 -4.46
CA VAL A 398 -25.78 -7.67 -3.02
C VAL A 398 -26.72 -8.79 -2.55
N ILE A 399 -28.00 -8.76 -2.91
CA ILE A 399 -28.95 -9.84 -2.60
C ILE A 399 -28.53 -11.13 -3.30
N ALA A 400 -28.22 -11.09 -4.60
CA ALA A 400 -27.74 -12.25 -5.36
C ALA A 400 -26.49 -12.89 -4.74
N LYS A 401 -25.56 -12.08 -4.20
CA LYS A 401 -24.39 -12.57 -3.44
C LYS A 401 -24.74 -13.29 -2.14
N GLN A 402 -25.87 -13.00 -1.52
CA GLN A 402 -26.32 -13.67 -0.32
C GLN A 402 -27.07 -14.95 -0.70
N GLU A 403 -28.19 -14.80 -1.42
CA GLU A 403 -29.14 -15.88 -1.72
C GLU A 403 -28.60 -16.94 -2.69
N LEU A 404 -27.70 -16.58 -3.62
CA LEU A 404 -27.21 -17.51 -4.64
C LEU A 404 -25.81 -18.07 -4.34
N SER A 405 -25.21 -17.73 -3.19
CA SER A 405 -23.83 -18.07 -2.84
C SER A 405 -23.52 -19.58 -2.90
N GLU A 406 -24.51 -20.42 -2.64
CA GLU A 406 -24.44 -21.88 -2.68
C GLU A 406 -24.59 -22.48 -4.10
N ILE A 407 -24.93 -21.66 -5.10
CA ILE A 407 -25.20 -22.12 -6.48
C ILE A 407 -23.92 -22.10 -7.31
N GLU A 408 -23.35 -23.29 -7.52
CA GLU A 408 -22.15 -23.47 -8.35
C GLU A 408 -22.43 -23.27 -9.85
N SER A 409 -23.61 -23.66 -10.34
CA SER A 409 -23.91 -24.03 -11.74
C SER A 409 -24.24 -22.91 -12.74
N ILE A 410 -24.02 -21.64 -12.42
CA ILE A 410 -24.22 -20.53 -13.37
C ILE A 410 -22.88 -20.16 -14.02
N ASP A 411 -22.83 -20.16 -15.36
CA ASP A 411 -21.66 -19.71 -16.12
C ASP A 411 -21.38 -18.21 -15.90
N ASP A 412 -20.11 -17.91 -15.58
CA ASP A 412 -19.53 -16.57 -15.31
C ASP A 412 -20.50 -15.53 -14.68
N PRO A 413 -20.98 -15.77 -13.45
CA PRO A 413 -21.99 -14.91 -12.85
C PRO A 413 -21.34 -13.62 -12.34
N LYS A 414 -21.71 -12.50 -12.97
CA LYS A 414 -21.32 -11.13 -12.58
C LYS A 414 -21.64 -10.75 -11.13
N TRP A 415 -22.40 -11.58 -10.41
CA TRP A 415 -22.64 -11.43 -8.98
C TRP A 415 -21.63 -12.17 -8.09
N LYS A 416 -20.83 -13.14 -8.56
CA LYS A 416 -19.72 -13.72 -7.77
C LYS A 416 -18.55 -12.72 -7.61
N GLU A 417 -18.32 -11.90 -8.62
CA GLU A 417 -17.31 -10.84 -8.71
C GLU A 417 -17.17 -9.94 -7.44
N GLU A 418 -15.97 -9.88 -6.81
CA GLU A 418 -15.70 -9.07 -5.59
C GLU A 418 -15.91 -7.55 -5.77
N SER A 419 -16.22 -6.83 -4.67
CA SER A 419 -16.36 -5.36 -4.70
C SER A 419 -15.01 -4.65 -4.87
N TYR A 420 -13.94 -5.26 -4.36
CA TYR A 420 -12.56 -4.79 -4.52
C TYR A 420 -12.15 -4.74 -5.99
N LEU A 421 -11.45 -3.68 -6.39
CA LEU A 421 -10.88 -3.51 -7.72
C LEU A 421 -9.35 -3.50 -7.67
N GLU A 422 -8.77 -2.63 -6.83
CA GLU A 422 -7.32 -2.48 -6.67
C GLU A 422 -6.91 -1.68 -5.42
N HIS A 423 -5.63 -1.79 -5.04
CA HIS A 423 -4.96 -0.88 -4.12
C HIS A 423 -4.29 0.28 -4.88
N VAL A 424 -4.44 1.50 -4.36
CA VAL A 424 -3.57 2.65 -4.68
C VAL A 424 -2.58 2.86 -3.55
N TYR A 425 -1.41 3.41 -3.89
CA TYR A 425 -0.40 3.78 -2.91
C TYR A 425 -0.10 5.28 -2.96
N LEU A 426 -0.29 5.96 -1.84
CA LEU A 426 0.29 7.26 -1.55
C LEU A 426 1.67 7.04 -0.91
N GLN A 427 2.71 7.75 -1.36
CA GLN A 427 3.99 7.75 -0.65
C GLN A 427 3.92 8.69 0.55
N LEU A 428 4.25 8.19 1.74
CA LEU A 428 4.52 9.03 2.91
C LEU A 428 5.99 8.91 3.33
N ASN A 429 6.60 10.04 3.68
CA ASN A 429 7.90 10.12 4.35
C ASN A 429 7.71 10.83 5.70
N ILE A 430 8.32 10.30 6.76
CA ILE A 430 8.25 10.83 8.12
C ILE A 430 9.67 10.97 8.68
N ARG A 431 10.01 12.16 9.19
CA ARG A 431 11.27 12.40 9.94
C ARG A 431 10.93 13.06 11.27
N THR A 432 11.41 12.48 12.37
CA THR A 432 11.36 13.18 13.66
C THR A 432 12.44 14.25 13.71
N THR A 433 12.06 15.48 14.06
CA THR A 433 13.01 16.55 14.37
C THR A 433 13.25 16.60 15.88
N ILE A 434 14.52 16.49 16.27
CA ILE A 434 14.93 16.83 17.64
C ILE A 434 15.07 18.35 17.67
N LYS A 435 14.12 19.05 18.29
CA LYS A 435 14.33 20.47 18.63
C LYS A 435 15.50 20.54 19.62
N PRO A 436 16.53 21.38 19.39
CA PRO A 436 17.60 21.55 20.37
C PRO A 436 17.01 22.14 21.66
N ALA A 437 17.53 21.70 22.81
CA ALA A 437 17.12 22.19 24.11
C ALA A 437 17.84 23.52 24.44
N SER A 438 17.61 24.53 23.61
CA SER A 438 18.22 25.86 23.71
C SER A 438 17.33 26.91 23.01
N ASP A 439 16.28 27.34 23.72
CA ASP A 439 15.54 28.61 23.51
C ASP A 439 14.78 28.92 24.82
N THR A 440 15.52 28.85 25.93
CA THR A 440 15.12 29.27 27.28
C THR A 440 16.26 30.03 27.97
N SER A 441 17.08 30.73 27.19
CA SER A 441 17.90 31.86 27.65
C SER A 441 17.13 33.15 27.39
N GLU A 442 17.13 34.05 28.36
CA GLU A 442 16.49 35.36 28.27
C GLU A 442 17.44 36.36 27.56
N ASP A 443 17.74 36.11 26.29
CA ASP A 443 18.62 36.97 25.50
C ASP A 443 17.84 38.19 24.94
N VAL A 444 17.67 39.19 25.81
CA VAL A 444 17.18 40.53 25.42
C VAL A 444 18.30 41.28 24.71
N GLU A 445 18.29 41.33 23.37
CA GLU A 445 19.16 42.25 22.63
C GLU A 445 18.67 43.71 22.81
N PRO A 446 19.51 44.63 23.32
CA PRO A 446 19.09 46.01 23.60
C PRO A 446 19.41 46.94 22.42
N GLY A 447 18.46 47.16 21.51
CA GLY A 447 18.68 48.15 20.45
C GLY A 447 17.62 48.28 19.36
N ASP A 448 16.52 48.98 19.66
CA ASP A 448 15.89 49.85 18.66
C ASP A 448 15.17 51.02 19.35
N THR A 449 15.73 52.23 19.22
CA THR A 449 15.20 53.45 19.85
C THR A 449 14.14 54.09 18.96
N ILE A 450 12.88 54.04 19.38
CA ILE A 450 11.77 54.70 18.68
C ILE A 450 11.82 56.21 18.93
N ASP A 451 11.86 56.98 17.83
CA ASP A 451 11.83 58.46 17.83
C ASP A 451 10.45 59.00 18.28
N PRO A 452 10.39 59.90 19.29
CA PRO A 452 9.12 60.42 19.82
C PRO A 452 8.50 61.58 19.01
N THR A 453 9.05 61.97 17.86
CA THR A 453 8.81 63.31 17.27
C THR A 453 7.73 63.36 16.15
N ALA A 454 6.82 62.38 16.08
CA ALA A 454 5.75 62.34 15.06
C ALA A 454 4.34 62.61 15.66
N GLY A 455 3.86 63.85 15.48
CA GLY A 455 2.55 64.36 15.94
C GLY A 455 1.32 64.03 15.05
N PRO A 456 0.13 64.64 15.30
CA PRO A 456 -1.00 63.81 15.76
C PRO A 456 -2.31 63.84 14.92
N SER A 457 -3.24 62.98 15.38
CA SER A 457 -4.67 62.75 15.05
C SER A 457 -5.56 63.92 14.60
N PRO A 458 -6.70 63.66 13.90
CA PRO A 458 -8.00 63.43 14.57
C PRO A 458 -8.89 62.35 13.85
N CYS A 459 -10.11 61.95 14.24
CA CYS A 459 -11.09 62.28 15.32
C CYS A 459 -11.84 60.94 15.70
N ALA A 460 -12.21 60.62 16.96
CA ALA A 460 -13.35 61.10 17.78
C ALA A 460 -14.75 60.73 17.18
N GLN A 461 -15.84 60.39 17.92
CA GLN A 461 -16.25 60.42 19.35
C GLN A 461 -17.15 59.17 19.63
N PHE A 462 -17.61 58.71 20.81
CA PHE A 462 -17.53 59.01 22.28
C PHE A 462 -17.19 57.66 23.01
N GLY A 463 -17.45 57.31 24.29
CA GLY A 463 -18.14 57.88 25.48
C GLY A 463 -17.95 56.97 26.74
N PRO A 464 -18.35 57.34 27.98
CA PRO A 464 -17.60 56.86 29.17
C PRO A 464 -18.37 56.22 30.37
N GLY A 465 -17.61 55.49 31.21
CA GLY A 465 -17.95 55.05 32.59
C GLY A 465 -18.41 53.58 32.72
N VAL A 466 -18.26 52.85 33.85
CA VAL A 466 -17.65 53.11 35.19
C VAL A 466 -16.99 51.78 35.69
N GLU A 467 -16.37 51.78 36.87
CA GLU A 467 -15.53 50.72 37.48
C GLU A 467 -16.25 49.51 38.12
N ALA A 468 -15.45 48.49 38.46
CA ALA A 468 -15.58 47.48 39.54
C ALA A 468 -16.31 46.12 39.36
N ASP A 469 -15.55 45.06 39.72
CA ASP A 469 -15.89 43.82 40.44
C ASP A 469 -16.78 42.71 39.85
N GLU A 470 -16.83 41.59 40.60
CA GLU A 470 -17.13 40.20 40.20
C GLU A 470 -18.63 39.90 40.04
N ALA A 471 -19.00 39.13 39.00
CA ALA A 471 -20.20 38.25 39.00
C ALA A 471 -20.16 37.21 37.86
N ASP A 472 -21.01 36.18 37.99
CA ASP A 472 -21.12 35.03 37.08
C ASP A 472 -22.36 35.13 36.14
N GLU A 473 -22.47 34.15 35.22
CA GLU A 473 -23.64 33.78 34.37
C GLU A 473 -24.05 34.58 33.09
N ALA A 474 -24.17 33.77 32.01
CA ALA A 474 -25.16 33.80 30.90
C ALA A 474 -25.21 34.98 29.88
N GLY A 475 -24.71 34.76 28.64
CA GLY A 475 -24.77 35.76 27.55
C GLY A 475 -24.56 35.29 26.10
N VAL A 476 -25.28 34.23 25.65
CA VAL A 476 -25.55 33.86 24.23
C VAL A 476 -24.46 34.11 23.17
N GLY A 477 -23.65 33.09 22.87
CA GLY A 477 -22.97 32.93 21.56
C GLY A 477 -23.79 32.04 20.60
N PRO A 478 -23.62 32.14 19.27
CA PRO A 478 -24.39 31.34 18.32
C PRO A 478 -24.09 29.83 18.48
N PRO A 479 -25.12 28.96 18.42
CA PRO A 479 -24.95 27.54 18.73
C PRO A 479 -24.09 26.83 17.69
N LYS A 480 -23.03 26.15 18.15
CA LYS A 480 -22.32 25.17 17.31
C LYS A 480 -23.32 24.08 16.88
N PRO A 481 -23.33 23.67 15.60
CA PRO A 481 -24.27 22.65 15.15
C PRO A 481 -24.05 21.34 15.92
N PRO A 482 -25.12 20.62 16.31
CA PRO A 482 -25.00 19.42 17.11
C PRO A 482 -24.23 18.33 16.34
N SER A 483 -23.17 17.80 16.95
CA SER A 483 -22.40 16.70 16.36
C SER A 483 -23.30 15.50 16.09
N THR A 484 -23.17 14.92 14.90
CA THR A 484 -23.99 13.77 14.49
C THR A 484 -23.66 12.54 15.35
N ALA A 485 -24.61 11.60 15.47
CA ALA A 485 -24.41 10.37 16.24
C ALA A 485 -23.16 9.60 15.78
N GLU A 486 -22.87 9.63 14.48
CA GLU A 486 -21.69 9.04 13.85
C GLU A 486 -20.38 9.71 14.32
N GLN A 487 -20.32 11.04 14.42
CA GLN A 487 -19.17 11.77 14.97
C GLN A 487 -18.94 11.49 16.45
N ARG A 488 -20.02 11.31 17.24
CA ARG A 488 -19.90 10.95 18.66
C ARG A 488 -19.39 9.52 18.83
N ALA A 489 -19.94 8.57 18.05
CA ALA A 489 -19.45 7.20 18.01
C ALA A 489 -17.98 7.12 17.57
N GLU A 490 -17.53 7.98 16.64
CA GLU A 490 -16.12 8.04 16.25
C GLU A 490 -15.22 8.63 17.36
N ALA A 491 -15.68 9.67 18.07
CA ALA A 491 -14.96 10.24 19.21
C ALA A 491 -14.81 9.21 20.36
N GLU A 492 -15.89 8.51 20.71
CA GLU A 492 -15.88 7.41 21.69
C GLU A 492 -14.98 6.26 21.23
N ARG A 493 -14.99 5.90 19.93
CA ARG A 493 -14.11 4.89 19.34
C ARG A 493 -12.63 5.28 19.45
N ARG A 494 -12.27 6.53 19.11
CA ARG A 494 -10.91 7.07 19.26
C ARG A 494 -10.43 7.03 20.72
N GLU A 495 -11.30 7.43 21.66
CA GLU A 495 -10.99 7.45 23.09
C GLU A 495 -10.90 6.03 23.70
N LEU A 496 -11.76 5.09 23.27
CA LEU A 496 -11.68 3.69 23.68
C LEU A 496 -10.35 3.06 23.24
N ILE A 497 -9.95 3.29 21.98
CA ILE A 497 -8.67 2.81 21.43
C ILE A 497 -7.50 3.42 22.21
N ARG A 498 -7.52 4.74 22.47
CA ARG A 498 -6.51 5.43 23.31
C ARG A 498 -6.38 4.80 24.71
N ARG A 499 -7.49 4.46 25.36
CA ARG A 499 -7.54 3.79 26.69
C ARG A 499 -7.13 2.32 26.70
N LEU A 500 -7.08 1.67 25.53
CA LEU A 500 -6.60 0.30 25.38
C LEU A 500 -5.10 0.27 25.03
N MET A 501 -4.62 1.19 24.19
CA MET A 501 -3.19 1.37 23.93
C MET A 501 -2.44 1.69 25.24
N SER A 502 -2.91 2.65 26.03
CA SER A 502 -2.26 3.11 27.27
C SER A 502 -2.23 2.10 28.43
N LYS A 503 -2.57 0.83 28.17
CA LYS A 503 -2.54 -0.27 29.15
C LYS A 503 -1.66 -1.45 28.74
N ASN A 504 -0.98 -1.39 27.59
CA ASN A 504 -0.07 -2.43 27.09
C ASN A 504 -0.68 -3.86 27.08
N ARG A 505 -1.98 -3.98 26.78
CA ARG A 505 -2.73 -5.26 26.82
C ARG A 505 -2.99 -5.91 25.45
N LEU A 506 -2.44 -5.34 24.38
CA LEU A 506 -2.60 -5.84 23.00
C LEU A 506 -1.26 -5.66 22.27
N CYS A 507 -0.78 -6.71 21.62
CA CYS A 507 0.36 -6.61 20.70
C CYS A 507 -0.07 -5.99 19.35
N SER A 508 0.90 -5.58 18.54
CA SER A 508 0.63 -4.95 17.23
C SER A 508 -0.22 -5.85 16.31
N ASN A 509 -0.07 -7.17 16.39
CA ASN A 509 -0.86 -8.11 15.59
C ASN A 509 -2.32 -8.15 16.07
N GLU A 510 -2.58 -8.19 17.38
CA GLU A 510 -3.96 -8.12 17.91
C GLU A 510 -4.63 -6.77 17.58
N ILE A 511 -3.87 -5.68 17.45
CA ILE A 511 -4.40 -4.38 17.00
C ILE A 511 -4.74 -4.39 15.51
N ILE A 512 -3.94 -5.07 14.68
CA ILE A 512 -4.23 -5.29 13.25
C ILE A 512 -5.45 -6.21 13.10
N ASP A 513 -5.49 -7.34 13.81
CA ASP A 513 -6.61 -8.28 13.78
C ASP A 513 -7.90 -7.62 14.30
N LEU A 514 -7.83 -6.78 15.34
CA LEU A 514 -8.96 -5.97 15.79
C LEU A 514 -9.37 -4.90 14.77
N SER A 515 -8.44 -4.28 14.05
CA SER A 515 -8.80 -3.30 13.02
C SER A 515 -9.48 -3.95 11.82
N MET A 516 -9.02 -5.14 11.41
CA MET A 516 -9.63 -5.97 10.36
C MET A 516 -10.97 -6.60 10.79
N ALA A 517 -11.07 -7.10 12.02
CA ALA A 517 -12.31 -7.66 12.59
C ALA A 517 -13.36 -6.59 13.00
N ILE A 518 -13.06 -5.30 12.78
CA ILE A 518 -14.05 -4.22 12.83
C ILE A 518 -14.69 -3.98 11.45
N ASP A 519 -14.08 -4.41 10.34
CA ASP A 519 -14.67 -4.36 8.99
C ASP A 519 -15.56 -5.59 8.68
N GLN A 520 -15.43 -6.68 9.45
CA GLN A 520 -16.38 -7.79 9.42
C GLN A 520 -17.57 -7.53 10.36
N ARG A 521 -18.78 -7.86 9.89
CA ARG A 521 -20.07 -7.41 10.44
C ARG A 521 -20.52 -8.10 11.74
N ILE A 522 -19.73 -8.01 12.81
CA ILE A 522 -20.22 -8.36 14.16
C ILE A 522 -21.02 -7.18 14.70
N THR A 523 -22.32 -7.37 14.91
CA THR A 523 -23.25 -6.34 15.35
C THR A 523 -22.94 -5.82 16.76
N ILE A 524 -23.40 -4.60 17.08
CA ILE A 524 -23.25 -4.05 18.42
C ILE A 524 -24.01 -4.87 19.47
N PHE A 525 -25.10 -5.54 19.06
CA PHE A 525 -25.83 -6.51 19.87
C PHE A 525 -24.98 -7.73 20.24
N GLU A 526 -24.29 -8.37 19.29
CA GLU A 526 -23.39 -9.50 19.58
C GLU A 526 -22.25 -9.08 20.51
N LYS A 527 -21.62 -7.91 20.27
CA LYS A 527 -20.54 -7.41 21.13
C LYS A 527 -21.02 -7.07 22.55
N LEU A 528 -22.31 -6.74 22.73
CA LEU A 528 -22.93 -6.59 24.05
C LEU A 528 -23.33 -7.94 24.66
N PHE A 529 -23.84 -8.88 23.86
CA PHE A 529 -24.27 -10.23 24.25
C PHE A 529 -23.09 -11.07 24.78
N TRP A 530 -21.99 -11.14 24.03
CA TRP A 530 -20.77 -11.83 24.48
C TRP A 530 -20.15 -11.17 25.71
N LYS A 531 -20.24 -9.84 25.82
CA LYS A 531 -19.77 -9.05 26.99
C LYS A 531 -20.69 -9.17 28.21
N TYR A 532 -21.93 -9.62 28.02
CA TYR A 532 -22.88 -9.97 29.07
C TYR A 532 -22.71 -11.43 29.52
N LEU A 533 -22.59 -12.39 28.58
CA LEU A 533 -22.32 -13.80 28.88
C LEU A 533 -20.98 -14.01 29.61
N SER A 534 -19.92 -13.31 29.20
CA SER A 534 -18.60 -13.38 29.85
C SER A 534 -18.53 -12.72 31.24
N LYS A 535 -19.55 -11.93 31.62
CA LYS A 535 -19.63 -11.24 32.93
C LYS A 535 -20.68 -11.81 33.87
N SER A 536 -21.74 -12.41 33.33
CA SER A 536 -22.79 -13.03 34.14
C SER A 536 -22.38 -14.43 34.60
N LYS A 537 -22.89 -14.87 35.75
CA LYS A 537 -22.70 -16.26 36.22
C LYS A 537 -23.57 -17.27 35.46
N PHE A 538 -24.24 -16.85 34.39
CA PHE A 538 -25.35 -17.55 33.73
C PHE A 538 -24.95 -18.91 33.13
N MET A 539 -23.71 -19.02 32.64
CA MET A 539 -23.14 -20.26 32.08
C MET A 539 -22.48 -21.17 33.14
N ARG A 540 -22.54 -20.84 34.43
CA ARG A 540 -22.02 -21.71 35.51
C ARG A 540 -23.13 -22.54 36.11
N ILE A 541 -23.02 -23.86 35.95
CA ILE A 541 -23.91 -24.83 36.61
C ILE A 541 -23.58 -24.83 38.12
N ASN A 542 -24.34 -24.09 38.92
CA ASN A 542 -24.31 -24.22 40.37
C ASN A 542 -24.84 -25.60 40.78
N GLN A 543 -24.15 -26.25 41.74
CA GLN A 543 -24.44 -27.62 42.18
C GLN A 543 -25.82 -27.80 42.85
N GLU A 544 -26.52 -26.71 43.17
CA GLU A 544 -27.79 -26.70 43.89
C GLU A 544 -29.03 -26.83 42.99
N ARG A 545 -28.89 -26.74 41.65
CA ARG A 545 -30.03 -26.86 40.71
C ARG A 545 -30.58 -28.29 40.64
N LYS A 546 -31.53 -28.62 41.52
CA LYS A 546 -32.41 -29.79 41.38
C LYS A 546 -33.16 -29.72 40.04
N ARG A 547 -32.96 -30.71 39.17
CA ARG A 547 -33.69 -30.84 37.90
C ARG A 547 -35.17 -31.13 38.16
N GLN A 548 -36.06 -30.17 37.91
CA GLN A 548 -37.48 -30.48 37.73
C GLN A 548 -37.68 -31.19 36.38
N ARG A 549 -38.46 -32.28 36.38
CA ARG A 549 -38.85 -33.00 35.16
C ARG A 549 -40.16 -32.40 34.62
N THR A 550 -40.06 -31.28 33.91
CA THR A 550 -41.14 -30.84 33.00
C THR A 550 -41.03 -31.64 31.70
N VAL A 551 -42.02 -32.50 31.46
CA VAL A 551 -42.07 -33.45 30.35
C VAL A 551 -43.07 -32.96 29.30
N LYS A 552 -42.64 -32.00 28.48
CA LYS A 552 -43.28 -31.66 27.20
C LYS A 552 -42.20 -31.53 26.12
N THR A 553 -42.49 -32.00 24.91
CA THR A 553 -41.61 -31.89 23.73
C THR A 553 -41.94 -30.66 22.90
N TYR A 554 -41.05 -30.29 21.97
CA TYR A 554 -41.23 -29.16 21.05
C TYR A 554 -42.58 -29.18 20.32
N GLU A 555 -42.96 -30.33 19.76
CA GLU A 555 -44.22 -30.52 19.03
C GLU A 555 -45.45 -30.24 19.91
N GLN A 556 -45.42 -30.66 21.18
CA GLN A 556 -46.48 -30.44 22.19
C GLN A 556 -46.56 -29.00 22.72
N VAL A 557 -45.68 -28.11 22.23
CA VAL A 557 -45.69 -26.66 22.52
C VAL A 557 -46.08 -25.86 21.28
N VAL A 558 -45.78 -26.37 20.08
CA VAL A 558 -46.10 -25.71 18.79
C VAL A 558 -47.52 -26.06 18.32
N ASN A 559 -47.96 -27.30 18.49
CA ASN A 559 -49.34 -27.73 18.27
C ASN A 559 -49.97 -28.13 19.62
N PRO A 560 -50.71 -27.23 20.29
CA PRO A 560 -51.63 -27.64 21.35
C PRO A 560 -52.85 -28.31 20.72
N ASP A 561 -53.15 -29.56 21.10
CA ASP A 561 -54.37 -30.25 20.66
C ASP A 561 -55.63 -29.51 21.17
N GLU A 562 -56.63 -29.35 20.29
CA GLU A 562 -57.92 -28.71 20.61
C GLU A 562 -58.83 -29.61 21.45
N ASP A 563 -58.50 -29.84 22.73
CA ASP A 563 -59.48 -30.06 23.83
C ASP A 563 -58.80 -30.19 25.21
N VAL A 564 -58.48 -29.05 25.84
CA VAL A 564 -58.17 -28.98 27.28
C VAL A 564 -58.84 -27.74 27.88
N PRO A 565 -59.58 -27.83 29.01
CA PRO A 565 -60.23 -26.67 29.61
C PRO A 565 -59.21 -25.62 30.06
N GLY A 566 -59.52 -24.34 29.84
CA GLY A 566 -58.60 -23.24 30.14
C GLY A 566 -58.26 -23.14 31.63
N GLU A 567 -57.02 -23.46 31.98
CA GLU A 567 -56.44 -23.10 33.28
C GLU A 567 -56.37 -21.56 33.40
N PRO A 568 -56.56 -21.01 34.62
CA PRO A 568 -56.64 -19.56 34.80
C PRO A 568 -55.32 -18.86 34.44
N VAL A 569 -55.43 -17.59 34.02
CA VAL A 569 -54.29 -16.73 33.67
C VAL A 569 -53.36 -16.58 34.87
N THR A 570 -52.34 -17.44 34.92
CA THR A 570 -51.17 -17.26 35.76
C THR A 570 -50.30 -16.17 35.13
N GLU A 571 -49.77 -15.27 35.96
CA GLU A 571 -48.84 -14.26 35.48
C GLU A 571 -47.67 -14.95 34.78
N VAL A 572 -47.46 -14.63 33.50
CA VAL A 572 -46.50 -15.37 32.66
C VAL A 572 -45.09 -15.00 33.10
N ASP A 573 -44.55 -15.76 34.06
CA ASP A 573 -43.26 -15.47 34.66
C ASP A 573 -42.19 -15.38 33.56
N ARG A 574 -41.53 -14.22 33.54
CA ARG A 574 -40.38 -13.92 32.69
C ARG A 574 -39.31 -15.00 32.78
N ASN A 575 -39.12 -15.64 33.94
CA ASN A 575 -38.17 -16.75 34.08
C ASN A 575 -38.59 -17.97 33.26
N ASN A 576 -39.88 -18.29 33.21
CA ASN A 576 -40.43 -19.43 32.47
C ASN A 576 -40.35 -19.21 30.95
N ILE A 577 -40.66 -18.00 30.46
CA ILE A 577 -40.39 -17.59 29.07
C ILE A 577 -38.90 -17.75 28.73
N MET A 578 -38.01 -17.25 29.60
CA MET A 578 -36.57 -17.32 29.38
C MET A 578 -36.01 -18.75 29.45
N GLU A 579 -36.61 -19.66 30.22
CA GLU A 579 -36.24 -21.08 30.23
C GLU A 579 -36.62 -21.78 28.92
N ILE A 580 -37.84 -21.55 28.42
CA ILE A 580 -38.29 -22.05 27.11
C ILE A 580 -37.37 -21.53 25.99
N LEU A 581 -37.12 -20.21 25.94
CA LEU A 581 -36.22 -19.61 24.95
C LEU A 581 -34.78 -20.15 25.04
N SER A 582 -34.24 -20.35 26.24
CA SER A 582 -32.90 -20.91 26.44
C SER A 582 -32.79 -22.36 25.92
N ARG A 583 -33.86 -23.15 26.10
CA ARG A 583 -33.93 -24.55 25.67
C ARG A 583 -34.09 -24.70 24.16
N LEU A 584 -34.91 -23.85 23.54
CA LEU A 584 -34.99 -23.73 22.08
C LEU A 584 -33.64 -23.33 21.46
N LEU A 585 -32.91 -22.38 22.09
CA LEU A 585 -31.57 -21.98 21.64
C LEU A 585 -30.57 -23.15 21.75
N GLN A 586 -30.63 -23.91 22.84
CA GLN A 586 -29.77 -25.08 23.08
C GLN A 586 -30.01 -26.18 22.04
N GLU A 587 -31.27 -26.46 21.68
CA GLU A 587 -31.64 -27.48 20.69
C GLU A 587 -31.28 -27.04 19.27
N ALA A 588 -31.52 -25.77 18.90
CA ALA A 588 -31.06 -25.21 17.62
C ALA A 588 -29.53 -25.24 17.46
N ILE A 589 -28.77 -24.93 18.53
CA ILE A 589 -27.30 -25.04 18.54
C ILE A 589 -26.85 -26.50 18.41
N ASN A 590 -27.55 -27.46 19.03
CA ASN A 590 -27.24 -28.88 18.89
C ASN A 590 -27.49 -29.41 17.47
N ASP A 591 -28.55 -28.97 16.80
CA ASP A 591 -28.82 -29.37 15.40
C ASP A 591 -27.87 -28.67 14.41
N LEU A 592 -27.47 -27.42 14.66
CA LEU A 592 -26.33 -26.81 13.97
C LEU A 592 -25.05 -27.65 14.15
N ALA A 593 -24.75 -28.10 15.38
CA ALA A 593 -23.57 -28.91 15.67
C ALA A 593 -23.61 -30.31 15.01
N LYS A 594 -24.79 -30.95 14.89
CA LYS A 594 -24.94 -32.21 14.14
C LYS A 594 -24.65 -32.04 12.65
N ASN A 595 -25.08 -30.92 12.06
CA ASN A 595 -25.00 -30.70 10.61
C ASN A 595 -23.65 -30.15 10.13
N TRP A 596 -22.78 -29.65 11.03
CA TRP A 596 -21.54 -28.93 10.68
C TRP A 596 -20.25 -29.56 11.26
N VAL A 597 -20.10 -30.89 11.19
CA VAL A 597 -18.81 -31.56 11.48
C VAL A 597 -18.45 -32.62 10.44
N PHE A 598 -17.39 -32.35 9.66
CA PHE A 598 -16.80 -33.30 8.72
C PHE A 598 -15.86 -34.29 9.46
N ILE A 599 -16.44 -35.23 10.21
CA ILE A 599 -15.72 -36.39 10.78
C ILE A 599 -16.30 -37.67 10.14
N PRO A 600 -15.48 -38.47 9.42
CA PRO A 600 -15.91 -39.79 8.96
C PRO A 600 -16.33 -40.68 10.13
N SER A 601 -17.43 -41.41 9.99
CA SER A 601 -17.99 -42.32 11.02
C SER A 601 -16.99 -43.34 11.57
N GLN A 602 -15.96 -43.65 10.78
CA GLN A 602 -14.77 -44.45 11.11
C GLN A 602 -14.07 -44.03 12.43
N TYR A 603 -14.26 -42.79 12.89
CA TYR A 603 -13.66 -42.26 14.13
C TYR A 603 -14.59 -42.27 15.36
N TYR A 604 -15.86 -42.68 15.22
CA TYR A 604 -16.83 -42.66 16.33
C TYR A 604 -16.88 -43.96 17.16
N GLU A 605 -16.37 -45.08 16.64
CA GLU A 605 -16.36 -46.35 17.36
C GLU A 605 -15.05 -46.59 18.12
N ARG A 606 -15.06 -46.28 19.42
CA ARG A 606 -14.20 -46.93 20.42
C ARG A 606 -14.83 -46.84 21.82
N ASN A 607 -15.29 -48.00 22.29
CA ASN A 607 -15.42 -48.49 23.68
C ASN A 607 -15.53 -47.39 24.78
N THR A 608 -16.60 -47.32 25.58
CA THR A 608 -17.48 -48.41 26.08
C THR A 608 -18.89 -47.91 26.37
#